data_AF-A0A812I5T4-F1
#
_entry.id   AF-A0A812I5T4-F1
#
_cell.length_a   1.000
_cell.length_b   1.000
_cell.length_c   1.000
_cell.angle_alpha   90.00
_cell.angle_beta   90.00
_cell.angle_gamma   90.00
#
_symmetry.space_group_name_H-M   'P 1'
#
loop_
_entity.id
_entity.type
_entity.pdbx_description
1 polymer ?
#
loop_
_entity_poly.entity_id
_entity_poly.type
_entity_poly.pdbx_seq_one_letter_code
_entity_poly.pdbx_strand_id
1 'polypeptide(L)'
;TQKLAAEADTCIDRSAAEAEIQQYTDGQPLNVAEALAARQDEIEQEAAKAAGRMEQERAAEEVAKLKQQAAAAQEAARKQQEAAAAEEAARLQQEQAAQEAARKQHEAAAAKEATRLQQEASAAKEAARVQQERAAQEAARLQQEEATQQAARLQQEHAAAEEAARVRQERAAQEATRFRLEQAAQEAARKQQEAAAAEEAARLQQQAAAAEEAARLQQQAAAAEEAARVQQEQAAQKAANAHTQKAGTPQHEALLRQIAELREKRATLETAKAVLDNLEAEDAQDPWQVTPRNLFPSPPQNPSANPTMPTACKSQAKAAAPPPPAKAQAKMPQPKQMPAAAAAGQIRQPPPSQAALNKRLSRAMEPNAKGVYKVSEEIRRQWNTGGDDRKNVIKLFAEANYDTETFVRRHSTTAENSKEMELAVDFEFLSKAEMAAAVVAAAETNKDKFIRATKKVSIKEENEGLANTDHIEVDVDLEDALMVMADGLSAQPPQNDELAKLLKKLGFPEGSDLKRRMQALQKAKARLLKSRIKFILGFGN
;
A
#
# COMPACT_ATOMS: atom_id res chain seq x y z
N THR A 1 100.97 -79.78 -3.86
CA THR A 1 102.31 -79.17 -3.99
C THR A 1 103.40 -79.97 -3.28
N GLN A 2 103.29 -80.37 -2.00
CA GLN A 2 104.38 -81.13 -1.34
C GLN A 2 104.55 -82.61 -1.74
N LYS A 3 103.62 -83.21 -2.51
CA LYS A 3 103.71 -84.61 -2.99
C LYS A 3 104.21 -84.74 -4.44
N LEU A 4 104.78 -83.69 -5.02
CA LEU A 4 105.34 -83.67 -6.39
C LEU A 4 106.84 -83.29 -6.41
N ALA A 5 107.48 -83.23 -5.24
CA ALA A 5 108.89 -82.87 -5.07
C ALA A 5 109.76 -84.07 -4.64
N ALA A 6 109.25 -85.30 -4.81
CA ALA A 6 109.88 -86.53 -4.29
C ALA A 6 109.98 -87.66 -5.34
N GLU A 7 109.62 -87.39 -6.59
CA GLU A 7 109.60 -88.36 -7.72
C GLU A 7 110.52 -87.90 -8.87
N ALA A 8 111.49 -87.02 -8.59
CA ALA A 8 112.40 -86.41 -9.58
C ALA A 8 113.89 -86.76 -9.39
N ASP A 9 114.26 -87.53 -8.36
CA ASP A 9 115.64 -87.98 -8.07
C ASP A 9 115.90 -89.45 -8.52
N THR A 10 114.99 -90.05 -9.29
CA THR A 10 115.12 -91.42 -9.78
C THR A 10 115.89 -91.52 -11.10
N CYS A 11 117.03 -92.22 -11.06
CA CYS A 11 117.60 -92.98 -12.17
C CYS A 11 118.04 -92.20 -13.42
N ILE A 12 119.21 -91.56 -13.34
CA ILE A 12 120.11 -91.40 -14.49
C ILE A 12 121.43 -92.08 -14.11
N ASP A 13 121.74 -93.21 -14.76
CA ASP A 13 122.93 -94.02 -14.49
C ASP A 13 124.22 -93.34 -14.97
N ARG A 14 124.77 -92.45 -14.14
CA ARG A 14 126.08 -91.81 -14.35
C ARG A 14 127.20 -92.84 -14.61
N SER A 15 127.11 -93.99 -13.94
CA SER A 15 128.01 -95.14 -14.11
C SER A 15 128.03 -95.71 -15.54
N ALA A 16 126.89 -95.72 -16.23
CA ALA A 16 126.81 -96.18 -17.62
C ALA A 16 127.41 -95.16 -18.60
N ALA A 17 127.15 -93.87 -18.37
CA ALA A 17 127.67 -92.79 -19.22
C ALA A 17 129.20 -92.62 -19.16
N GLU A 18 129.83 -92.90 -18.01
CA GLU A 18 131.28 -92.78 -17.83
C GLU A 18 132.08 -93.93 -18.49
N ALA A 19 131.43 -95.06 -18.81
CA ALA A 19 132.07 -96.22 -19.43
C ALA A 19 132.28 -96.08 -20.96
N GLU A 20 131.41 -95.35 -21.66
CA GLU A 20 131.42 -95.26 -23.13
C GLU A 20 132.40 -94.19 -23.67
N ILE A 21 132.79 -93.23 -22.82
CA ILE A 21 133.63 -92.08 -23.19
C ILE A 21 135.12 -92.46 -23.40
N GLN A 22 135.57 -93.62 -22.89
CA GLN A 22 136.99 -94.01 -22.94
C GLN A 22 137.43 -94.77 -24.21
N GLN A 23 136.56 -94.95 -25.21
CA GLN A 23 136.91 -95.67 -26.46
C GLN A 23 136.95 -94.81 -27.74
N TYR A 24 136.76 -93.49 -27.65
CA TYR A 24 136.74 -92.60 -28.82
C TYR A 24 137.53 -91.29 -28.63
N THR A 25 138.83 -91.41 -28.35
CA THR A 25 139.77 -90.27 -28.30
C THR A 25 141.03 -90.47 -29.15
N ASP A 26 140.88 -91.07 -30.34
CA ASP A 26 141.91 -91.06 -31.40
C ASP A 26 141.43 -90.20 -32.58
N GLY A 27 141.96 -88.98 -32.69
CA GLY A 27 141.77 -88.08 -33.83
C GLY A 27 140.70 -86.98 -33.67
N GLN A 28 141.14 -85.74 -33.91
CA GLN A 28 140.33 -84.53 -34.19
C GLN A 28 139.39 -83.97 -33.08
N PRO A 29 139.96 -83.38 -32.01
CA PRO A 29 139.19 -82.65 -30.99
C PRO A 29 138.79 -81.23 -31.45
N LEU A 30 137.81 -81.10 -32.36
CA LEU A 30 137.42 -79.77 -32.90
C LEU A 30 135.92 -79.51 -33.17
N ASN A 31 134.99 -80.42 -32.85
CA ASN A 31 133.55 -80.22 -33.16
C ASN A 31 132.55 -80.54 -32.02
N VAL A 32 132.98 -81.15 -30.91
CA VAL A 32 132.06 -81.55 -29.82
C VAL A 32 131.51 -80.34 -29.06
N ALA A 33 132.31 -79.28 -28.88
CA ALA A 33 131.89 -78.07 -28.17
C ALA A 33 130.79 -77.31 -28.92
N GLU A 34 130.86 -77.24 -30.25
CA GLU A 34 129.88 -76.55 -31.09
C GLU A 34 128.53 -77.30 -31.13
N ALA A 35 128.57 -78.64 -31.17
CA ALA A 35 127.38 -79.48 -31.05
C ALA A 35 126.71 -79.40 -29.67
N LEU A 36 127.48 -79.19 -28.59
CA LEU A 36 126.95 -78.96 -27.25
C LEU A 36 126.33 -77.55 -27.11
N ALA A 37 126.97 -76.52 -27.68
CA ALA A 37 126.43 -75.16 -27.73
C ALA A 37 125.10 -75.10 -28.51
N ALA A 38 125.04 -75.73 -29.68
CA ALA A 38 123.81 -75.80 -30.48
C ALA A 38 122.64 -76.47 -29.71
N ARG A 39 122.92 -77.51 -28.92
CA ARG A 39 121.90 -78.11 -28.03
C ARG A 39 121.51 -77.20 -26.85
N GLN A 40 122.42 -76.38 -26.35
CA GLN A 40 122.11 -75.38 -25.33
C GLN A 40 121.20 -74.29 -25.91
N ASP A 41 121.50 -73.79 -27.11
CA ASP A 41 120.65 -72.83 -27.84
C ASP A 41 119.24 -73.40 -28.14
N GLU A 42 119.14 -74.68 -28.51
CA GLU A 42 117.85 -75.36 -28.72
C GLU A 42 117.03 -75.46 -27.41
N ILE A 43 117.68 -75.83 -26.29
CA ILE A 43 117.06 -75.92 -24.97
C ILE A 43 116.62 -74.53 -24.47
N GLU A 44 117.44 -73.50 -24.63
CA GLU A 44 117.09 -72.12 -24.26
C GLU A 44 115.95 -71.58 -25.13
N GLN A 45 115.94 -71.88 -26.43
CA GLN A 45 114.83 -71.55 -27.30
C GLN A 45 113.53 -72.29 -26.93
N GLU A 46 113.58 -73.57 -26.57
CA GLU A 46 112.39 -74.29 -26.11
C GLU A 46 111.91 -73.79 -24.76
N ALA A 47 112.81 -73.48 -23.83
CA ALA A 47 112.49 -72.84 -22.55
C ALA A 47 111.85 -71.47 -22.75
N ALA A 48 112.36 -70.64 -23.68
CA ALA A 48 111.76 -69.35 -24.03
C ALA A 48 110.37 -69.51 -24.68
N LYS A 49 110.19 -70.49 -25.58
CA LYS A 49 108.88 -70.83 -26.17
C LYS A 49 107.91 -71.36 -25.10
N ALA A 50 108.38 -72.10 -24.11
CA ALA A 50 107.57 -72.57 -22.98
C ALA A 50 107.18 -71.42 -22.04
N ALA A 51 108.11 -70.53 -21.70
CA ALA A 51 107.83 -69.32 -20.91
C ALA A 51 106.78 -68.43 -21.59
N GLY A 52 106.94 -68.17 -22.89
CA GLY A 52 105.95 -67.40 -23.67
C GLY A 52 104.56 -68.05 -23.71
N ARG A 53 104.47 -69.39 -23.73
CA ARG A 53 103.18 -70.10 -23.59
C ARG A 53 102.57 -69.91 -22.19
N MET A 54 103.37 -70.05 -21.13
CA MET A 54 102.91 -69.82 -19.74
C MET A 54 102.46 -68.38 -19.50
N GLU A 55 103.08 -67.39 -20.14
CA GLU A 55 102.66 -65.99 -20.08
C GLU A 55 101.36 -65.74 -20.86
N GLN A 56 101.21 -66.35 -22.05
CA GLN A 56 99.96 -66.29 -22.81
C GLN A 56 98.79 -66.97 -22.08
N GLU A 57 99.03 -68.10 -21.41
CA GLU A 57 98.02 -68.80 -20.61
C GLU A 57 97.60 -67.96 -19.39
N ARG A 58 98.55 -67.38 -18.65
CA ARG A 58 98.25 -66.43 -17.57
C ARG A 58 97.49 -65.19 -18.05
N ALA A 59 97.86 -64.63 -19.20
CA ALA A 59 97.13 -63.50 -19.79
C ALA A 59 95.70 -63.89 -20.20
N ALA A 60 95.49 -65.10 -20.72
CA ALA A 60 94.17 -65.63 -21.03
C ALA A 60 93.33 -65.87 -19.77
N GLU A 61 93.93 -66.39 -18.69
CA GLU A 61 93.27 -66.53 -17.38
C GLU A 61 92.84 -65.19 -16.79
N GLU A 62 93.72 -64.17 -16.76
CA GLU A 62 93.38 -62.85 -16.23
C GLU A 62 92.28 -62.18 -17.06
N VAL A 63 92.32 -62.30 -18.39
CA VAL A 63 91.23 -61.85 -19.27
C VAL A 63 89.93 -62.62 -19.00
N ALA A 64 89.99 -63.91 -18.65
CA ALA A 64 88.82 -64.69 -18.27
C ALA A 64 88.25 -64.25 -16.90
N LYS A 65 89.10 -64.02 -15.90
CA LYS A 65 88.72 -63.51 -14.56
C LYS A 65 88.06 -62.13 -14.68
N LEU A 66 88.66 -61.21 -15.46
CA LEU A 66 88.10 -59.88 -15.71
C LEU A 66 86.73 -59.95 -16.43
N LYS A 67 86.56 -60.86 -17.40
CA LYS A 67 85.24 -61.10 -18.04
C LYS A 67 84.20 -61.63 -17.06
N GLN A 68 84.57 -62.56 -16.17
CA GLN A 68 83.67 -63.07 -15.12
C GLN A 68 83.29 -61.98 -14.12
N GLN A 69 84.24 -61.15 -13.68
CA GLN A 69 83.97 -60.01 -12.80
C GLN A 69 83.06 -58.97 -13.46
N ALA A 70 83.29 -58.65 -14.73
CA ALA A 70 82.44 -57.73 -15.49
C ALA A 70 81.00 -58.26 -15.65
N ALA A 71 80.84 -59.56 -15.94
CA ALA A 71 79.53 -60.20 -16.02
C ALA A 71 78.79 -60.18 -14.67
N ALA A 72 79.49 -60.51 -13.57
CA ALA A 72 78.91 -60.47 -12.23
C ALA A 72 78.52 -59.04 -11.81
N ALA A 73 79.32 -58.03 -12.17
CA ALA A 73 78.99 -56.62 -11.94
C ALA A 73 77.77 -56.17 -12.76
N GLN A 74 77.64 -56.62 -14.01
CA GLN A 74 76.47 -56.35 -14.86
C GLN A 74 75.20 -57.02 -14.31
N GLU A 75 75.30 -58.26 -13.82
CA GLU A 75 74.17 -58.96 -13.19
C GLU A 75 73.74 -58.28 -11.88
N ALA A 76 74.70 -57.82 -11.05
CA ALA A 76 74.42 -57.05 -9.84
C ALA A 76 73.73 -55.71 -10.15
N ALA A 77 74.22 -54.98 -11.16
CA ALA A 77 73.61 -53.73 -11.61
C ALA A 77 72.16 -53.94 -12.14
N ARG A 78 71.93 -55.01 -12.91
CA ARG A 78 70.57 -55.39 -13.35
C ARG A 78 69.65 -55.68 -12.17
N LYS A 79 70.10 -56.45 -11.18
CA LYS A 79 69.30 -56.76 -9.98
C LYS A 79 68.97 -55.50 -9.15
N GLN A 80 69.88 -54.53 -9.10
CA GLN A 80 69.62 -53.23 -8.47
C GLN A 80 68.57 -52.41 -9.24
N GLN A 81 68.63 -52.39 -10.58
CA GLN A 81 67.62 -51.73 -11.40
C GLN A 81 66.24 -52.39 -11.28
N GLU A 82 66.19 -53.73 -11.25
CA GLU A 82 64.97 -54.51 -11.08
C GLU A 82 64.33 -54.28 -9.69
N ALA A 83 65.14 -54.22 -8.64
CA ALA A 83 64.70 -53.88 -7.30
C ALA A 83 64.20 -52.42 -7.18
N ALA A 84 64.88 -51.45 -7.82
CA ALA A 84 64.46 -50.05 -7.82
C ALA A 84 63.12 -49.86 -8.56
N ALA A 85 62.94 -50.50 -9.72
CA ALA A 85 61.68 -50.49 -10.46
C ALA A 85 60.53 -51.14 -9.66
N ALA A 86 60.82 -52.19 -8.88
CA ALA A 86 59.84 -52.80 -7.98
C ALA A 86 59.43 -51.87 -6.81
N GLU A 87 60.37 -51.10 -6.23
CA GLU A 87 60.03 -50.08 -5.21
C GLU A 87 59.19 -48.94 -5.82
N GLU A 88 59.56 -48.45 -7.01
CA GLU A 88 58.80 -47.40 -7.70
C GLU A 88 57.38 -47.86 -8.05
N ALA A 89 57.21 -49.07 -8.57
CA ALA A 89 55.89 -49.66 -8.82
C ALA A 89 55.06 -49.81 -7.54
N ALA A 90 55.66 -50.23 -6.42
CA ALA A 90 54.99 -50.33 -5.13
C ALA A 90 54.57 -48.94 -4.59
N ARG A 91 55.41 -47.91 -4.74
CA ARG A 91 55.07 -46.52 -4.39
C ARG A 91 53.92 -45.98 -5.22
N LEU A 92 53.93 -46.22 -6.54
CA LEU A 92 52.84 -45.80 -7.43
C LEU A 92 51.51 -46.48 -7.09
N GLN A 93 51.52 -47.78 -6.76
CA GLN A 93 50.33 -48.48 -6.27
C GLN A 93 49.84 -47.92 -4.93
N GLN A 94 50.74 -47.60 -4.00
CA GLN A 94 50.38 -46.98 -2.72
C GLN A 94 49.78 -45.58 -2.92
N GLU A 95 50.33 -44.77 -3.83
CA GLU A 95 49.79 -43.44 -4.14
C GLU A 95 48.41 -43.54 -4.80
N GLN A 96 48.23 -44.42 -5.78
CA GLN A 96 46.92 -44.65 -6.41
C GLN A 96 45.86 -45.09 -5.39
N ALA A 97 46.19 -46.01 -4.49
CA ALA A 97 45.29 -46.44 -3.42
C ALA A 97 44.94 -45.30 -2.44
N ALA A 98 45.91 -44.42 -2.13
CA ALA A 98 45.67 -43.25 -1.29
C ALA A 98 44.79 -42.19 -1.99
N GLN A 99 45.02 -41.94 -3.29
CA GLN A 99 44.19 -41.04 -4.10
C GLN A 99 42.75 -41.58 -4.24
N GLU A 100 42.57 -42.89 -4.47
CA GLU A 100 41.24 -43.50 -4.55
C GLU A 100 40.50 -43.45 -3.21
N ALA A 101 41.20 -43.70 -2.09
CA ALA A 101 40.64 -43.56 -0.75
C ALA A 101 40.21 -42.11 -0.44
N ALA A 102 41.04 -41.13 -0.81
CA ALA A 102 40.71 -39.71 -0.66
C ALA A 102 39.49 -39.31 -1.51
N ARG A 103 39.41 -39.77 -2.77
CA ARG A 103 38.24 -39.57 -3.64
C ARG A 103 36.98 -40.15 -3.02
N LYS A 104 37.00 -41.40 -2.54
CA LYS A 104 35.86 -42.05 -1.87
C LYS A 104 35.41 -41.30 -0.60
N GLN A 105 36.34 -40.74 0.17
CA GLN A 105 36.00 -39.89 1.32
C GLN A 105 35.33 -38.58 0.91
N HIS A 106 35.85 -37.91 -0.13
CA HIS A 106 35.25 -36.67 -0.65
C HIS A 106 33.84 -36.92 -1.24
N GLU A 107 33.66 -38.00 -1.99
CA GLU A 107 32.36 -38.41 -2.55
C GLU A 107 31.35 -38.73 -1.44
N ALA A 108 31.76 -39.46 -0.40
CA ALA A 108 30.93 -39.74 0.77
C ALA A 108 30.63 -38.49 1.63
N ALA A 109 31.47 -37.45 1.59
CA ALA A 109 31.19 -36.16 2.22
C ALA A 109 30.17 -35.35 1.40
N ALA A 110 30.38 -35.24 0.09
CA ALA A 110 29.46 -34.55 -0.82
C ALA A 110 28.05 -35.17 -0.82
N ALA A 111 27.94 -36.50 -0.79
CA ALA A 111 26.65 -37.20 -0.69
C ALA A 111 25.90 -36.87 0.63
N LYS A 112 26.62 -36.75 1.75
CA LYS A 112 26.03 -36.33 3.03
C LYS A 112 25.60 -34.87 3.00
N GLU A 113 26.40 -33.99 2.40
CA GLU A 113 26.04 -32.58 2.26
C GLU A 113 24.82 -32.37 1.35
N ALA A 114 24.77 -33.05 0.20
CA ALA A 114 23.58 -33.05 -0.68
C ALA A 114 22.32 -33.55 0.05
N THR A 115 22.45 -34.60 0.86
CA THR A 115 21.36 -35.11 1.71
C THR A 115 20.91 -34.06 2.74
N ARG A 116 21.86 -33.36 3.38
CA ARG A 116 21.58 -32.30 4.37
C ARG A 116 20.86 -31.11 3.72
N LEU A 117 21.33 -30.66 2.55
CA LEU A 117 20.71 -29.59 1.76
C LEU A 117 19.31 -29.97 1.28
N GLN A 118 19.07 -31.23 0.91
CA GLN A 118 17.73 -31.72 0.58
C GLN A 118 16.79 -31.68 1.79
N GLN A 119 17.27 -32.07 2.97
CA GLN A 119 16.51 -31.98 4.23
C GLN A 119 16.20 -30.53 4.62
N GLU A 120 17.18 -29.64 4.57
CA GLU A 120 17.02 -28.19 4.79
C GLU A 120 15.98 -27.60 3.82
N ALA A 121 16.04 -27.95 2.54
CA ALA A 121 15.08 -27.51 1.52
C ALA A 121 13.66 -28.06 1.75
N SER A 122 13.51 -29.29 2.26
CA SER A 122 12.19 -29.82 2.64
C SER A 122 11.62 -29.12 3.87
N ALA A 123 12.44 -28.88 4.90
CA ALA A 123 12.03 -28.18 6.12
C ALA A 123 11.64 -26.71 5.82
N ALA A 124 12.36 -26.03 4.92
CA ALA A 124 12.01 -24.69 4.46
C ALA A 124 10.66 -24.66 3.73
N LYS A 125 10.37 -25.65 2.88
CA LYS A 125 9.06 -25.78 2.19
C LYS A 125 7.92 -26.05 3.19
N GLU A 126 8.15 -26.89 4.20
CA GLU A 126 7.16 -27.16 5.24
C GLU A 126 6.90 -25.92 6.12
N ALA A 127 7.95 -25.22 6.54
CA ALA A 127 7.83 -23.96 7.30
C ALA A 127 7.07 -22.89 6.51
N ALA A 128 7.32 -22.75 5.20
CA ALA A 128 6.58 -21.83 4.33
C ALA A 128 5.09 -22.22 4.22
N ARG A 129 4.78 -23.52 4.08
CA ARG A 129 3.40 -24.02 4.10
C ARG A 129 2.69 -23.71 5.43
N VAL A 130 3.35 -23.92 6.57
CA VAL A 130 2.79 -23.63 7.90
C VAL A 130 2.54 -22.13 8.09
N GLN A 131 3.42 -21.26 7.56
CA GLN A 131 3.17 -19.81 7.56
C GLN A 131 1.98 -19.43 6.66
N GLN A 132 1.87 -20.01 5.46
CA GLN A 132 0.74 -19.77 4.56
C GLN A 132 -0.59 -20.22 5.18
N GLU A 133 -0.61 -21.39 5.83
CA GLU A 133 -1.81 -21.91 6.50
C GLU A 133 -2.24 -21.01 7.68
N ARG A 134 -1.29 -20.54 8.50
CA ARG A 134 -1.58 -19.58 9.58
C ARG A 134 -2.15 -18.26 9.04
N ALA A 135 -1.56 -17.72 7.97
CA ALA A 135 -2.06 -16.49 7.33
C ALA A 135 -3.48 -16.68 6.76
N ALA A 136 -3.79 -17.85 6.19
CA ALA A 136 -5.14 -18.17 5.72
C ALA A 136 -6.15 -18.31 6.87
N GLN A 137 -5.77 -18.96 7.98
CA GLN A 137 -6.60 -19.06 9.18
C GLN A 137 -6.87 -17.70 9.83
N GLU A 138 -5.85 -16.82 9.90
CA GLU A 138 -5.98 -15.46 10.42
C GLU A 138 -6.88 -14.58 9.54
N ALA A 139 -6.70 -14.63 8.21
CA ALA A 139 -7.57 -13.93 7.27
C ALA A 139 -9.03 -14.39 7.35
N ALA A 140 -9.28 -15.71 7.45
CA ALA A 140 -10.62 -16.26 7.63
C ALA A 140 -11.26 -15.82 8.96
N ARG A 141 -10.47 -15.78 10.05
CA ARG A 141 -10.94 -15.27 11.35
C ARG A 141 -11.30 -13.78 11.28
N LEU A 142 -10.48 -12.96 10.62
CA LEU A 142 -10.76 -11.53 10.44
C LEU A 142 -12.04 -11.31 9.63
N GLN A 143 -12.25 -12.04 8.54
CA GLN A 143 -13.50 -11.96 7.76
C GLN A 143 -14.73 -12.37 8.58
N GLN A 144 -14.61 -13.39 9.44
CA GLN A 144 -15.70 -13.78 10.35
C GLN A 144 -15.97 -12.69 11.41
N GLU A 145 -14.93 -12.05 11.95
CA GLU A 145 -15.06 -10.94 12.90
C GLU A 145 -15.71 -9.71 12.25
N GLU A 146 -15.31 -9.33 11.03
CA GLU A 146 -15.96 -8.26 10.26
C GLU A 146 -17.43 -8.57 9.94
N ALA A 147 -17.74 -9.80 9.49
CA ALA A 147 -19.11 -10.21 9.19
C ALA A 147 -20.02 -10.16 10.43
N THR A 148 -19.53 -10.61 11.58
CA THR A 148 -20.28 -10.54 12.85
C THR A 148 -20.44 -9.12 13.37
N GLN A 149 -19.41 -8.26 13.22
CA GLN A 149 -19.54 -6.83 13.54
C GLN A 149 -20.54 -6.11 12.61
N GLN A 150 -20.57 -6.44 11.31
CA GLN A 150 -21.55 -5.89 10.37
C GLN A 150 -22.98 -6.34 10.71
N ALA A 151 -23.18 -7.64 11.01
CA ALA A 151 -24.48 -8.15 11.45
C ALA A 151 -24.99 -7.46 12.73
N ALA A 152 -24.11 -7.25 13.72
CA ALA A 152 -24.45 -6.53 14.96
C ALA A 152 -24.82 -5.05 14.69
N ARG A 153 -24.11 -4.37 13.80
CA ARG A 153 -24.43 -2.98 13.39
C ARG A 153 -25.80 -2.90 12.71
N LEU A 154 -26.11 -3.81 11.78
CA LEU A 154 -27.41 -3.86 11.10
C LEU A 154 -28.57 -4.16 12.07
N GLN A 155 -28.35 -5.00 13.08
CA GLN A 155 -29.34 -5.23 14.14
C GLN A 155 -29.57 -3.98 15.01
N GLN A 156 -28.51 -3.23 15.35
CA GLN A 156 -28.63 -1.96 16.07
C GLN A 156 -29.35 -0.89 15.24
N GLU A 157 -29.04 -0.79 13.94
CA GLU A 157 -29.71 0.13 13.02
C GLU A 157 -31.21 -0.20 12.86
N HIS A 158 -31.55 -1.48 12.73
CA HIS A 158 -32.95 -1.93 12.69
C HIS A 158 -33.71 -1.62 13.99
N ALA A 159 -33.09 -1.88 15.16
CA ALA A 159 -33.69 -1.56 16.45
C ALA A 159 -33.92 -0.05 16.64
N ALA A 160 -32.95 0.79 16.25
CA ALA A 160 -33.08 2.24 16.27
C ALA A 160 -34.15 2.75 15.29
N ALA A 161 -34.31 2.11 14.12
CA ALA A 161 -35.38 2.41 13.17
C ALA A 161 -36.77 2.07 13.71
N GLU A 162 -36.92 0.91 14.39
CA GLU A 162 -38.16 0.55 15.08
C GLU A 162 -38.50 1.51 16.22
N GLU A 163 -37.51 1.90 17.05
CA GLU A 163 -37.72 2.87 18.13
C GLU A 163 -38.15 4.24 17.56
N ALA A 164 -37.47 4.73 16.52
CA ALA A 164 -37.84 5.97 15.84
C ALA A 164 -39.24 5.90 15.21
N ALA A 165 -39.67 4.73 14.71
CA ALA A 165 -41.03 4.52 14.22
C ALA A 165 -42.07 4.55 15.35
N ARG A 166 -41.80 3.89 16.49
CA ARG A 166 -42.65 3.93 17.70
C ARG A 166 -42.80 5.36 18.23
N VAL A 167 -41.71 6.12 18.36
CA VAL A 167 -41.74 7.52 18.83
C VAL A 167 -42.54 8.42 17.87
N ARG A 168 -42.47 8.19 16.56
CA ARG A 168 -43.32 8.90 15.58
C ARG A 168 -44.80 8.54 15.73
N GLN A 169 -45.12 7.26 15.91
CA GLN A 169 -46.49 6.79 16.11
C GLN A 169 -47.10 7.34 17.42
N GLU A 170 -46.33 7.37 18.50
CA GLU A 170 -46.76 7.92 19.79
C GLU A 170 -47.05 9.43 19.67
N ARG A 171 -46.14 10.21 19.06
CA ARG A 171 -46.36 11.64 18.81
C ARG A 171 -47.62 11.89 17.98
N ALA A 172 -47.83 11.12 16.90
CA ALA A 172 -49.04 11.24 16.09
C ALA A 172 -50.33 10.93 16.90
N ALA A 173 -50.28 9.97 17.84
CA ALA A 173 -51.40 9.68 18.74
C ALA A 173 -51.63 10.80 19.78
N GLN A 174 -50.57 11.38 20.33
CA GLN A 174 -50.63 12.54 21.23
C GLN A 174 -51.16 13.80 20.52
N GLU A 175 -50.77 14.04 19.28
CA GLU A 175 -51.27 15.15 18.44
C GLU A 175 -52.74 14.94 18.06
N ALA A 176 -53.13 13.73 17.65
CA ALA A 176 -54.52 13.39 17.35
C ALA A 176 -55.45 13.51 18.58
N THR A 177 -54.97 13.17 19.78
CA THR A 177 -55.74 13.36 21.02
C THR A 177 -55.81 14.83 21.44
N ARG A 178 -54.73 15.61 21.30
CA ARG A 178 -54.78 17.08 21.48
C ARG A 178 -55.78 17.75 20.53
N PHE A 179 -55.75 17.40 19.24
CA PHE A 179 -56.68 17.95 18.25
C PHE A 179 -58.15 17.63 18.58
N ARG A 180 -58.45 16.41 19.05
CA ARG A 180 -59.79 16.03 19.52
C ARG A 180 -60.23 16.82 20.76
N LEU A 181 -59.32 17.06 21.71
CA LEU A 181 -59.61 17.87 22.90
C LEU A 181 -59.83 19.35 22.54
N GLU A 182 -59.06 19.89 21.60
CA GLU A 182 -59.22 21.27 21.11
C GLU A 182 -60.53 21.45 20.34
N GLN A 183 -60.89 20.51 19.46
CA GLN A 183 -62.20 20.45 18.80
C GLN A 183 -63.35 20.44 19.83
N ALA A 184 -63.29 19.56 20.83
CA ALA A 184 -64.32 19.47 21.87
C ALA A 184 -64.41 20.75 22.72
N ALA A 185 -63.28 21.41 23.01
CA ALA A 185 -63.25 22.68 23.72
C ALA A 185 -63.85 23.83 22.89
N GLN A 186 -63.57 23.89 21.58
CA GLN A 186 -64.18 24.86 20.66
C GLN A 186 -65.68 24.63 20.51
N GLU A 187 -66.15 23.39 20.41
CA GLU A 187 -67.58 23.07 20.34
C GLU A 187 -68.31 23.42 21.64
N ALA A 188 -67.69 23.15 22.80
CA ALA A 188 -68.23 23.54 24.10
C ALA A 188 -68.32 25.08 24.26
N ALA A 189 -67.27 25.80 23.86
CA ALA A 189 -67.26 27.27 23.89
C ALA A 189 -68.32 27.86 22.95
N ARG A 190 -68.50 27.29 21.75
CA ARG A 190 -69.58 27.68 20.83
C ARG A 190 -70.95 27.46 21.46
N LYS A 191 -71.20 26.29 22.07
CA LYS A 191 -72.48 26.02 22.75
C LYS A 191 -72.76 26.96 23.92
N GLN A 192 -71.72 27.40 24.64
CA GLN A 192 -71.85 28.43 25.67
C GLN A 192 -72.20 29.80 25.09
N GLN A 193 -71.59 30.20 23.97
CA GLN A 193 -71.95 31.44 23.26
C GLN A 193 -73.37 31.39 22.70
N GLU A 194 -73.79 30.26 22.13
CA GLU A 194 -75.13 30.04 21.58
C GLU A 194 -76.20 30.06 22.68
N ALA A 195 -75.92 29.46 23.85
CA ALA A 195 -76.79 29.54 25.03
C ALA A 195 -76.88 30.96 25.61
N ALA A 196 -75.76 31.70 25.69
CA ALA A 196 -75.74 33.09 26.16
C ALA A 196 -76.52 34.03 25.23
N ALA A 197 -76.37 33.87 23.91
CA ALA A 197 -77.14 34.61 22.91
C ALA A 197 -78.64 34.28 22.97
N ALA A 198 -79.00 33.02 23.29
CA ALA A 198 -80.39 32.64 23.52
C ALA A 198 -80.98 33.25 24.81
N GLU A 199 -80.20 33.35 25.90
CA GLU A 199 -80.62 34.07 27.11
C GLU A 199 -80.79 35.58 26.86
N GLU A 200 -79.87 36.20 26.11
CA GLU A 200 -79.98 37.61 25.72
C GLU A 200 -81.22 37.85 24.84
N ALA A 201 -81.47 37.01 23.85
CA ALA A 201 -82.68 37.08 23.02
C ALA A 201 -83.96 36.91 23.85
N ALA A 202 -83.98 35.99 24.82
CA ALA A 202 -85.10 35.81 25.73
C ALA A 202 -85.31 37.04 26.66
N ARG A 203 -84.23 37.64 27.17
CA ARG A 203 -84.28 38.91 27.92
C ARG A 203 -84.83 40.06 27.09
N LEU A 204 -84.41 40.18 25.83
CA LEU A 204 -84.92 41.20 24.90
C LEU A 204 -86.42 40.99 24.60
N GLN A 205 -86.87 39.75 24.43
CA GLN A 205 -88.30 39.44 24.28
C GLN A 205 -89.10 39.78 25.55
N GLN A 206 -88.57 39.48 26.75
CA GLN A 206 -89.21 39.87 28.01
C GLN A 206 -89.28 41.39 28.20
N GLN A 207 -88.22 42.13 27.83
CA GLN A 207 -88.23 43.59 27.84
C GLN A 207 -89.23 44.17 26.83
N ALA A 208 -89.34 43.59 25.63
CA ALA A 208 -90.32 44.02 24.63
C ALA A 208 -91.76 43.77 25.10
N ALA A 209 -92.04 42.60 25.70
CA ALA A 209 -93.36 42.28 26.27
C ALA A 209 -93.72 43.20 27.44
N ALA A 210 -92.77 43.47 28.36
CA ALA A 210 -92.98 44.41 29.45
C ALA A 210 -93.18 45.86 28.97
N ALA A 211 -92.55 46.26 27.85
CA ALA A 211 -92.79 47.54 27.22
C ALA A 211 -94.17 47.63 26.55
N GLU A 212 -94.66 46.55 25.92
CA GLU A 212 -96.04 46.49 25.41
C GLU A 212 -97.08 46.53 26.53
N GLU A 213 -96.84 45.82 27.64
CA GLU A 213 -97.70 45.87 28.83
C GLU A 213 -97.73 47.28 29.44
N ALA A 214 -96.56 47.93 29.60
CA ALA A 214 -96.48 49.30 30.06
C ALA A 214 -97.21 50.28 29.12
N ALA A 215 -97.10 50.10 27.80
CA ALA A 215 -97.84 50.90 26.81
C ALA A 215 -99.36 50.67 26.88
N ARG A 216 -99.81 49.42 27.08
CA ARG A 216 -101.22 49.08 27.33
C ARG A 216 -101.75 49.73 28.62
N LEU A 217 -100.97 49.70 29.71
CA LEU A 217 -101.33 50.35 30.97
C LEU A 217 -101.40 51.88 30.83
N GLN A 218 -100.49 52.50 30.06
CA GLN A 218 -100.58 53.92 29.72
C GLN A 218 -101.82 54.24 28.87
N GLN A 219 -102.17 53.41 27.90
CA GLN A 219 -103.40 53.58 27.10
C GLN A 219 -104.66 53.43 27.97
N GLN A 220 -104.70 52.47 28.90
CA GLN A 220 -105.80 52.32 29.86
C GLN A 220 -105.90 53.51 30.82
N ALA A 221 -104.76 54.03 31.31
CA ALA A 221 -104.73 55.22 32.16
C ALA A 221 -105.22 56.47 31.41
N ALA A 222 -104.80 56.66 30.15
CA ALA A 222 -105.25 57.76 29.31
C ALA A 222 -106.77 57.67 29.02
N ALA A 223 -107.27 56.49 28.68
CA ALA A 223 -108.71 56.26 28.49
C ALA A 223 -109.53 56.46 29.78
N ALA A 224 -108.95 56.16 30.95
CA ALA A 224 -109.55 56.43 32.25
C ALA A 224 -109.55 57.93 32.60
N GLU A 225 -108.49 58.69 32.25
CA GLU A 225 -108.49 60.16 32.39
C GLU A 225 -109.51 60.80 31.44
N GLU A 226 -109.61 60.32 30.18
CA GLU A 226 -110.62 60.79 29.23
C GLU A 226 -112.04 60.52 29.74
N ALA A 227 -112.32 59.32 30.23
CA ALA A 227 -113.61 58.99 30.85
C ALA A 227 -113.90 59.86 32.10
N ALA A 228 -112.89 60.15 32.92
CA ALA A 228 -113.01 61.05 34.07
C ALA A 228 -113.27 62.50 33.65
N ARG A 229 -112.61 62.99 32.58
CA ARG A 229 -112.86 64.31 31.97
C ARG A 229 -114.29 64.41 31.45
N VAL A 230 -114.78 63.42 30.71
CA VAL A 230 -116.17 63.38 30.23
C VAL A 230 -117.17 63.38 31.40
N GLN A 231 -116.90 62.66 32.49
CA GLN A 231 -117.74 62.73 33.68
C GLN A 231 -117.68 64.10 34.38
N GLN A 232 -116.51 64.72 34.49
CA GLN A 232 -116.37 66.09 35.03
C GLN A 232 -117.10 67.12 34.15
N GLU A 233 -117.03 67.01 32.83
CA GLU A 233 -117.73 67.90 31.91
C GLU A 233 -119.25 67.73 32.03
N GLN A 234 -119.76 66.49 32.09
CA GLN A 234 -121.19 66.25 32.37
C GLN A 234 -121.61 66.76 33.76
N ALA A 235 -120.75 66.68 34.77
CA ALA A 235 -121.01 67.24 36.10
C ALA A 235 -121.02 68.78 36.07
N ALA A 236 -120.11 69.41 35.33
CA ALA A 236 -120.05 70.85 35.13
C ALA A 236 -121.28 71.37 34.35
N GLN A 237 -121.72 70.66 33.31
CA GLN A 237 -122.95 70.97 32.57
C GLN A 237 -124.20 70.85 33.47
N LYS A 238 -124.27 69.83 34.32
CA LYS A 238 -125.34 69.69 35.34
C LYS A 238 -125.30 70.83 36.37
N ALA A 239 -124.10 71.24 36.82
CA ALA A 239 -123.93 72.36 37.74
C ALA A 239 -124.30 73.71 37.11
N ALA A 240 -123.94 73.95 35.84
CA ALA A 240 -124.32 75.13 35.08
C ALA A 240 -125.84 75.25 34.94
N ASN A 241 -126.52 74.16 34.56
CA ASN A 241 -127.98 74.09 34.45
C ASN A 241 -128.68 74.29 35.81
N ALA A 242 -128.05 73.88 36.92
CA ALA A 242 -128.55 74.19 38.26
C ALA A 242 -128.34 75.66 38.66
N HIS A 243 -127.27 76.30 38.17
CA HIS A 243 -126.97 77.71 38.44
C HIS A 243 -127.94 78.66 37.72
N THR A 244 -128.30 78.35 36.47
CA THR A 244 -129.26 79.12 35.67
C THR A 244 -130.68 79.19 36.26
N GLN A 245 -131.03 78.32 37.21
CA GLN A 245 -132.35 78.34 37.88
C GLN A 245 -132.39 79.19 39.18
N LYS A 246 -131.28 79.79 39.63
CA LYS A 246 -131.19 80.32 41.01
C LYS A 246 -130.69 81.76 41.19
N ALA A 247 -130.38 82.47 40.11
CA ALA A 247 -129.75 83.80 40.15
C ALA A 247 -130.73 84.96 39.80
N GLY A 248 -131.78 85.13 40.59
CA GLY A 248 -132.79 86.20 40.44
C GLY A 248 -132.83 87.20 41.60
N THR A 249 -131.69 87.50 42.24
CA THR A 249 -131.60 88.28 43.49
C THR A 249 -130.76 89.56 43.33
N PRO A 250 -131.11 90.67 44.02
CA PRO A 250 -130.61 92.02 43.70
C PRO A 250 -129.11 92.26 43.98
N GLN A 251 -128.39 91.30 44.60
CA GLN A 251 -126.94 91.42 44.79
C GLN A 251 -126.16 91.32 43.47
N HIS A 252 -126.68 90.63 42.46
CA HIS A 252 -126.00 90.54 41.15
C HIS A 252 -125.94 91.90 40.45
N GLU A 253 -127.02 92.69 40.52
CA GLU A 253 -127.07 94.02 39.89
C GLU A 253 -126.13 95.01 40.60
N ALA A 254 -126.01 94.93 41.93
CA ALA A 254 -125.05 95.71 42.70
C ALA A 254 -123.60 95.42 42.27
N LEU A 255 -123.26 94.13 42.08
CA LEU A 255 -121.93 93.73 41.58
C LEU A 255 -121.67 94.27 40.16
N LEU A 256 -122.67 94.25 39.28
CA LEU A 256 -122.54 94.77 37.90
C LEU A 256 -122.29 96.29 37.88
N ARG A 257 -122.91 97.06 38.78
CA ARG A 257 -122.61 98.49 38.95
C ARG A 257 -121.17 98.72 39.44
N GLN A 258 -120.71 97.91 40.40
CA GLN A 258 -119.31 97.94 40.86
C GLN A 258 -118.30 97.61 39.74
N ILE A 259 -118.62 96.64 38.87
CA ILE A 259 -117.80 96.28 37.71
C ILE A 259 -117.77 97.40 36.66
N ALA A 260 -118.86 98.15 36.48
CA ALA A 260 -118.88 99.34 35.62
C ALA A 260 -117.98 100.46 36.17
N GLU A 261 -118.10 100.78 37.45
CA GLU A 261 -117.27 101.79 38.13
C GLU A 261 -115.77 101.44 38.09
N LEU A 262 -115.41 100.16 38.25
CA LEU A 262 -114.03 99.68 38.12
C LEU A 262 -113.51 99.73 36.67
N ARG A 263 -114.38 99.60 35.67
CA ARG A 263 -113.99 99.77 34.25
C ARG A 263 -113.73 101.23 33.90
N GLU A 264 -114.52 102.17 34.42
CA GLU A 264 -114.27 103.60 34.26
C GLU A 264 -112.93 104.02 34.91
N LYS A 265 -112.67 103.54 36.13
CA LYS A 265 -111.38 103.74 36.82
C LYS A 265 -110.20 103.07 36.11
N ARG A 266 -110.42 101.96 35.40
CA ARG A 266 -109.38 101.35 34.54
C ARG A 266 -109.15 102.16 33.27
N ALA A 267 -110.20 102.70 32.65
CA ALA A 267 -110.06 103.52 31.44
C ALA A 267 -109.25 104.81 31.72
N THR A 268 -109.49 105.47 32.86
CA THR A 268 -108.69 106.64 33.26
C THR A 268 -107.24 106.26 33.59
N LEU A 269 -106.99 105.09 34.21
CA LEU A 269 -105.64 104.56 34.41
C LEU A 269 -104.93 104.19 33.10
N GLU A 270 -105.61 103.64 32.10
CA GLU A 270 -105.01 103.36 30.79
C GLU A 270 -104.72 104.65 30.01
N THR A 271 -105.57 105.69 30.10
CA THR A 271 -105.22 107.00 29.52
C THR A 271 -104.05 107.66 30.25
N ALA A 272 -103.96 107.54 31.59
CA ALA A 272 -102.82 108.06 32.35
C ALA A 272 -101.52 107.30 32.03
N LYS A 273 -101.60 105.96 31.88
CA LYS A 273 -100.47 105.15 31.42
C LYS A 273 -100.07 105.49 29.98
N ALA A 274 -101.01 105.71 29.07
CA ALA A 274 -100.70 106.10 27.70
C ALA A 274 -99.96 107.45 27.60
N VAL A 275 -100.17 108.37 28.55
CA VAL A 275 -99.38 109.62 28.65
C VAL A 275 -97.95 109.33 29.15
N LEU A 276 -97.77 108.37 30.05
CA LEU A 276 -96.46 107.93 30.53
C LEU A 276 -95.67 107.18 29.44
N ASP A 277 -96.31 106.22 28.78
CA ASP A 277 -95.72 105.39 27.72
C ASP A 277 -95.33 106.22 26.47
N ASN A 278 -95.88 107.44 26.29
CA ASN A 278 -95.46 108.38 25.24
C ASN A 278 -94.29 109.30 25.66
N LEU A 279 -93.89 109.32 26.95
CA LEU A 279 -92.72 110.05 27.44
C LEU A 279 -91.48 109.15 27.57
N GLU A 280 -91.66 107.83 27.66
CA GLU A 280 -90.58 106.83 27.75
C GLU A 280 -90.21 106.20 26.38
N ALA A 281 -90.70 106.77 25.26
CA ALA A 281 -90.63 106.16 23.92
C ALA A 281 -89.71 106.85 22.88
N GLU A 282 -89.05 107.98 23.20
CA GLU A 282 -88.13 108.64 22.25
C GLU A 282 -86.65 108.24 22.38
N ASP A 283 -86.23 107.56 23.45
CA ASP A 283 -84.86 107.03 23.63
C ASP A 283 -84.75 105.56 23.17
N ALA A 284 -84.93 105.33 21.86
CA ALA A 284 -84.93 103.99 21.27
C ALA A 284 -83.57 103.62 20.60
N GLN A 285 -82.66 102.98 21.34
CA GLN A 285 -81.48 102.32 20.74
C GLN A 285 -80.85 101.22 21.62
N ASP A 286 -80.01 100.40 20.97
CA ASP A 286 -79.12 99.35 21.52
C ASP A 286 -79.78 98.04 22.07
N PRO A 287 -79.02 96.91 22.14
CA PRO A 287 -79.44 95.74 21.35
C PRO A 287 -79.41 94.39 22.11
N TRP A 288 -79.13 93.28 21.39
CA TRP A 288 -79.03 91.88 21.84
C TRP A 288 -80.34 91.09 21.97
N GLN A 289 -81.02 90.85 20.85
CA GLN A 289 -81.82 89.62 20.70
C GLN A 289 -80.91 88.43 20.39
N VAL A 290 -81.09 87.31 21.08
CA VAL A 290 -80.42 86.04 20.78
C VAL A 290 -81.46 84.95 20.54
N THR A 291 -81.59 84.50 19.28
CA THR A 291 -82.47 83.39 18.89
C THR A 291 -81.63 82.18 18.48
N PRO A 292 -81.92 80.97 18.97
CA PRO A 292 -81.38 79.74 18.41
C PRO A 292 -82.32 79.21 17.30
N ARG A 293 -81.95 79.38 16.02
CA ARG A 293 -82.72 78.84 14.89
C ARG A 293 -81.81 78.18 13.83
N ASN A 294 -81.79 76.85 13.86
CA ASN A 294 -81.44 75.89 12.79
C ASN A 294 -80.32 76.23 11.79
N LEU A 295 -79.18 75.54 11.96
CA LEU A 295 -78.35 75.05 10.86
C LEU A 295 -78.46 73.50 10.89
N PHE A 296 -79.18 72.83 9.97
CA PHE A 296 -78.78 72.40 8.61
C PHE A 296 -77.65 71.33 8.58
N PRO A 297 -77.73 70.30 7.69
CA PRO A 297 -78.74 69.24 7.66
C PRO A 297 -78.11 67.82 7.62
N SER A 298 -78.95 66.77 7.51
CA SER A 298 -78.52 65.36 7.37
C SER A 298 -77.96 65.00 5.98
N PRO A 299 -76.97 64.08 5.89
CA PRO A 299 -76.71 63.26 4.71
C PRO A 299 -77.46 61.89 4.79
N PRO A 300 -77.94 61.31 3.68
CA PRO A 300 -78.70 60.06 3.68
C PRO A 300 -77.91 58.81 3.22
N GLN A 301 -78.51 57.64 3.49
CA GLN A 301 -78.39 56.36 2.77
C GLN A 301 -77.05 55.57 2.80
N ASN A 302 -77.11 54.45 3.55
CA ASN A 302 -76.33 53.22 3.35
C ASN A 302 -76.91 52.45 2.12
N PRO A 303 -76.13 51.62 1.38
CA PRO A 303 -76.08 50.19 1.74
C PRO A 303 -74.77 49.44 1.36
N SER A 304 -74.69 48.16 1.80
CA SER A 304 -73.72 47.10 1.44
C SER A 304 -72.24 47.36 1.81
N ALA A 305 -71.58 46.64 2.73
CA ALA A 305 -71.66 45.22 3.12
C ALA A 305 -71.07 44.20 2.12
N ASN A 306 -69.75 44.27 1.88
CA ASN A 306 -68.78 43.18 2.12
C ASN A 306 -67.38 43.52 1.55
N PRO A 307 -66.32 43.18 2.29
CA PRO A 307 -65.25 42.37 1.69
C PRO A 307 -64.97 41.06 2.45
N THR A 308 -64.48 40.07 1.71
CA THR A 308 -64.37 38.66 2.09
C THR A 308 -63.15 38.34 2.98
N MET A 309 -63.38 37.57 4.06
CA MET A 309 -62.48 36.66 4.79
C MET A 309 -61.01 37.06 5.12
N PRO A 310 -60.58 37.01 6.40
CA PRO A 310 -59.16 37.06 6.78
C PRO A 310 -58.49 35.67 6.68
N THR A 311 -57.15 35.62 6.56
CA THR A 311 -56.38 34.35 6.71
C THR A 311 -54.95 34.59 7.21
N ALA A 312 -54.55 33.84 8.25
CA ALA A 312 -53.19 33.55 8.74
C ALA A 312 -52.27 34.67 9.31
N CYS A 313 -51.61 34.31 10.42
CA CYS A 313 -50.35 34.82 11.03
C CYS A 313 -50.17 36.34 11.26
N LYS A 314 -50.02 36.84 12.51
CA LYS A 314 -48.93 36.62 13.51
C LYS A 314 -47.51 36.91 12.96
N SER A 315 -46.66 37.72 13.62
CA SER A 315 -46.81 38.59 14.80
C SER A 315 -45.57 39.47 15.04
N GLN A 316 -45.76 40.68 15.58
CA GLN A 316 -44.85 41.47 16.48
C GLN A 316 -43.32 41.40 16.25
N ALA A 317 -42.56 42.44 15.84
CA ALA A 317 -42.45 43.86 16.26
C ALA A 317 -41.60 44.15 17.52
N LYS A 318 -40.85 45.28 17.45
CA LYS A 318 -40.10 46.02 18.50
C LYS A 318 -38.60 45.68 18.69
N ALA A 319 -37.86 46.57 19.35
CA ALA A 319 -36.41 46.76 19.21
C ALA A 319 -35.66 47.14 20.52
N ALA A 320 -34.31 47.12 20.41
CA ALA A 320 -33.28 47.82 21.22
C ALA A 320 -32.81 47.27 22.60
N ALA A 321 -31.53 46.85 22.63
CA ALA A 321 -30.55 46.86 23.76
C ALA A 321 -30.85 46.02 25.03
N PRO A 322 -29.90 45.84 26.00
CA PRO A 322 -28.44 46.09 26.02
C PRO A 322 -27.56 44.84 26.37
N PRO A 323 -26.20 44.93 26.35
CA PRO A 323 -25.27 43.89 26.86
C PRO A 323 -24.89 44.11 28.36
N PRO A 324 -24.42 43.10 29.13
CA PRO A 324 -22.96 42.89 29.33
C PRO A 324 -22.57 41.37 29.56
N PRO A 325 -21.57 40.98 30.39
CA PRO A 325 -20.16 40.69 30.03
C PRO A 325 -19.76 39.21 30.38
N ALA A 326 -18.50 38.72 30.53
CA ALA A 326 -17.13 39.28 30.58
C ALA A 326 -16.04 38.17 30.34
N LYS A 327 -14.77 38.59 30.17
CA LYS A 327 -13.50 37.82 30.37
C LYS A 327 -13.20 36.65 29.37
N ALA A 328 -11.97 36.43 28.88
CA ALA A 328 -10.69 37.16 29.00
C ALA A 328 -9.69 36.79 27.87
N GLN A 329 -8.46 37.34 27.95
CA GLN A 329 -7.18 36.99 27.27
C GLN A 329 -6.68 37.86 26.08
N ALA A 330 -5.73 38.74 26.41
CA ALA A 330 -4.39 38.83 25.79
C ALA A 330 -4.20 39.17 24.29
N LYS A 331 -4.70 40.33 23.85
CA LYS A 331 -3.95 41.37 23.09
C LYS A 331 -2.62 40.95 22.40
N MET A 332 -2.64 40.83 21.07
CA MET A 332 -1.45 41.00 20.21
C MET A 332 -1.50 42.35 19.45
N PRO A 333 -0.39 43.09 19.30
CA PRO A 333 -0.27 44.19 18.34
C PRO A 333 0.45 43.76 17.04
N GLN A 334 0.07 44.36 15.92
CA GLN A 334 0.72 44.17 14.59
C GLN A 334 1.93 45.11 14.37
N PRO A 335 2.78 44.87 13.35
CA PRO A 335 4.16 45.39 13.32
C PRO A 335 4.31 46.84 12.82
N LYS A 336 5.46 47.44 13.13
CA LYS A 336 6.00 48.63 12.45
C LYS A 336 7.12 48.23 11.48
N GLN A 337 7.37 49.11 10.50
CA GLN A 337 8.29 48.89 9.38
C GLN A 337 9.78 49.12 9.73
N MET A 338 10.63 48.84 8.74
CA MET A 338 12.10 48.77 8.77
C MET A 338 12.81 50.13 9.00
N PRO A 339 14.14 50.11 9.24
CA PRO A 339 15.06 50.48 8.14
C PRO A 339 16.04 49.35 7.75
N ALA A 340 16.88 49.60 6.75
CA ALA A 340 17.49 48.56 5.90
C ALA A 340 19.03 48.44 5.98
N ALA A 341 19.52 47.39 5.30
CA ALA A 341 20.88 47.17 4.76
C ALA A 341 22.04 46.83 5.73
N ALA A 342 22.42 45.54 5.77
CA ALA A 342 23.80 45.08 5.82
C ALA A 342 23.91 43.62 5.31
N ALA A 343 25.01 43.33 4.58
CA ALA A 343 25.61 42.02 4.25
C ALA A 343 24.73 40.78 3.99
N ALA A 344 24.90 40.16 2.82
CA ALA A 344 24.34 38.84 2.52
C ALA A 344 25.10 37.72 3.28
N GLY A 345 24.38 36.96 4.11
CA GLY A 345 24.85 35.73 4.72
C GLY A 345 23.71 34.71 4.79
N GLN A 346 23.94 33.48 4.33
CA GLN A 346 22.94 32.41 4.46
C GLN A 346 22.72 32.12 5.95
N ILE A 347 21.48 32.32 6.41
CA ILE A 347 21.07 31.95 7.77
C ILE A 347 21.09 30.42 7.87
N ARG A 348 22.21 29.86 8.34
CA ARG A 348 22.29 28.46 8.74
C ARG A 348 21.24 28.22 9.82
N GLN A 349 20.18 27.48 9.48
CA GLN A 349 19.19 27.08 10.47
C GLN A 349 19.88 26.22 11.55
N PRO A 350 19.47 26.33 12.83
CA PRO A 350 20.02 25.48 13.87
C PRO A 350 19.80 24.01 13.52
N PRO A 351 20.77 23.11 13.81
CA PRO A 351 20.66 21.70 13.43
C PRO A 351 19.40 21.11 14.06
N PRO A 352 18.47 20.54 13.27
CA PRO A 352 17.22 20.03 13.80
C PRO A 352 17.49 18.83 14.72
N SER A 353 16.65 18.65 15.73
CA SER A 353 16.87 17.64 16.77
C SER A 353 16.98 16.23 16.20
N GLN A 354 17.71 15.34 16.88
CA GLN A 354 17.92 13.96 16.42
C GLN A 354 16.61 13.21 16.13
N ALA A 355 15.54 13.48 16.88
CA ALA A 355 14.21 12.92 16.59
C ALA A 355 13.59 13.45 15.28
N ALA A 356 13.84 14.71 14.91
CA ALA A 356 13.42 15.30 13.65
C ALA A 356 14.28 14.80 12.47
N LEU A 357 15.59 14.65 12.65
CA LEU A 357 16.51 14.04 11.66
C LEU A 357 16.06 12.62 11.31
N ASN A 358 15.81 11.79 12.32
CA ASN A 358 15.33 10.42 12.12
C ASN A 358 13.99 10.37 11.36
N LYS A 359 13.03 11.24 11.70
CA LYS A 359 11.73 11.32 10.98
C LYS A 359 11.87 11.81 9.54
N ARG A 360 12.83 12.70 9.24
CA ARG A 360 13.14 13.14 7.86
C ARG A 360 13.76 12.01 7.04
N LEU A 361 14.73 11.29 7.62
CA LEU A 361 15.41 10.19 6.94
C LEU A 361 14.51 8.98 6.70
N SER A 362 13.68 8.56 7.67
CA SER A 362 12.67 7.50 7.43
C SER A 362 11.79 7.80 6.22
N ARG A 363 11.27 9.03 6.11
CA ARG A 363 10.45 9.49 4.97
C ARG A 363 11.19 9.59 3.64
N ALA A 364 12.52 9.65 3.66
CA ALA A 364 13.35 9.58 2.45
C ALA A 364 13.59 8.12 2.00
N MET A 365 13.62 7.17 2.94
CA MET A 365 13.76 5.73 2.67
C MET A 365 12.43 5.03 2.39
N GLU A 366 11.29 5.63 2.75
CA GLU A 366 9.96 5.12 2.43
C GLU A 366 9.74 5.06 0.89
N PRO A 367 9.19 3.96 0.35
CA PRO A 367 8.90 3.85 -1.07
C PRO A 367 7.74 4.79 -1.46
N ASN A 368 7.73 5.24 -2.71
CA ASN A 368 6.58 5.99 -3.25
C ASN A 368 5.37 5.06 -3.43
N ALA A 369 4.17 5.60 -3.68
CA ALA A 369 2.93 4.84 -3.90
C ALA A 369 2.95 3.86 -5.09
N LYS A 370 4.04 3.82 -5.87
CA LYS A 370 4.32 2.85 -6.94
C LYS A 370 5.34 1.77 -6.53
N GLY A 371 5.69 1.64 -5.25
CA GLY A 371 6.73 0.75 -4.75
C GLY A 371 8.18 1.21 -5.01
N VAL A 372 8.40 2.17 -5.92
CA VAL A 372 9.73 2.68 -6.28
C VAL A 372 10.33 3.53 -5.15
N TYR A 373 11.54 3.16 -4.72
CA TYR A 373 12.34 3.89 -3.75
C TYR A 373 13.05 5.10 -4.40
N LYS A 374 13.15 6.21 -3.66
CA LYS A 374 13.79 7.46 -4.12
C LYS A 374 15.30 7.50 -3.88
N VAL A 375 15.78 6.66 -2.96
CA VAL A 375 17.17 6.59 -2.49
C VAL A 375 17.75 5.22 -2.82
N SER A 376 19.04 5.15 -3.11
CA SER A 376 19.73 3.92 -3.50
C SER A 376 19.68 2.80 -2.46
N GLU A 377 19.91 1.57 -2.93
CA GLU A 377 19.82 0.37 -2.10
C GLU A 377 20.87 0.34 -0.99
N GLU A 378 22.10 0.76 -1.29
CA GLU A 378 23.20 0.80 -0.33
C GLU A 378 22.86 1.69 0.88
N ILE A 379 22.35 2.90 0.61
CA ILE A 379 21.97 3.86 1.66
C ILE A 379 20.76 3.37 2.46
N ARG A 380 19.78 2.70 1.80
CA ARG A 380 18.65 2.05 2.49
C ARG A 380 19.12 0.88 3.37
N ARG A 381 20.10 0.10 2.93
CA ARG A 381 20.72 -0.99 3.70
C ARG A 381 21.42 -0.43 4.94
N GLN A 382 22.31 0.55 4.78
CA GLN A 382 23.04 1.22 5.87
C GLN A 382 22.11 1.84 6.92
N TRP A 383 20.95 2.39 6.52
CA TRP A 383 19.95 2.88 7.45
C TRP A 383 19.29 1.77 8.29
N ASN A 384 19.03 0.63 7.67
CA ASN A 384 18.32 -0.51 8.28
C ASN A 384 19.23 -1.42 9.13
N THR A 385 20.50 -1.58 8.78
CA THR A 385 21.50 -2.32 9.60
C THR A 385 21.68 -1.71 11.00
N GLY A 386 21.49 -0.40 11.13
CA GLY A 386 21.65 0.31 12.40
C GLY A 386 23.12 0.65 12.69
N GLY A 387 23.52 0.55 13.96
CA GLY A 387 24.92 0.73 14.38
C GLY A 387 25.57 2.04 13.92
N ASP A 388 26.81 1.92 13.42
CA ASP A 388 27.60 3.04 12.89
C ASP A 388 27.25 3.41 11.43
N ASP A 389 26.74 2.46 10.63
CA ASP A 389 26.27 2.73 9.27
C ASP A 389 25.13 3.75 9.25
N ARG A 390 24.19 3.61 10.20
CA ARG A 390 23.14 4.60 10.41
C ARG A 390 23.68 5.98 10.81
N LYS A 391 24.82 6.06 11.51
CA LYS A 391 25.50 7.34 11.79
C LYS A 391 26.15 7.91 10.52
N ASN A 392 26.65 7.06 9.62
CA ASN A 392 27.19 7.49 8.33
C ASN A 392 26.10 8.08 7.42
N VAL A 393 24.91 7.47 7.36
CA VAL A 393 23.74 8.07 6.67
C VAL A 393 23.37 9.44 7.26
N ILE A 394 23.47 9.63 8.58
CA ILE A 394 23.25 10.93 9.23
C ILE A 394 24.34 11.97 8.88
N LYS A 395 25.60 11.55 8.65
CA LYS A 395 26.67 12.45 8.14
C LYS A 395 26.37 12.92 6.71
N LEU A 396 26.04 11.99 5.81
CA LEU A 396 25.63 12.30 4.43
C LEU A 396 24.41 13.23 4.39
N PHE A 397 23.48 13.07 5.33
CA PHE A 397 22.33 13.97 5.49
C PHE A 397 22.72 15.37 6.01
N ALA A 398 23.77 15.48 6.83
CA ALA A 398 24.33 16.77 7.25
C ALA A 398 25.08 17.47 6.09
N GLU A 399 25.79 16.72 5.25
CA GLU A 399 26.40 17.23 4.00
C GLU A 399 25.35 17.72 2.99
N ALA A 400 24.12 17.19 3.06
CA ALA A 400 22.95 17.68 2.36
C ALA A 400 22.22 18.84 3.08
N ASN A 401 22.87 19.50 4.05
CA ASN A 401 22.31 20.59 4.87
C ASN A 401 20.98 20.24 5.59
N TYR A 402 20.77 18.96 5.91
CA TYR A 402 19.55 18.41 6.51
C TYR A 402 18.27 18.58 5.66
N ASP A 403 18.41 18.83 4.37
CA ASP A 403 17.32 18.84 3.39
C ASP A 403 17.09 17.46 2.78
N THR A 404 15.83 17.02 2.77
CA THR A 404 15.40 15.76 2.18
C THR A 404 15.49 15.75 0.66
N GLU A 405 15.24 16.86 -0.03
CA GLU A 405 15.25 16.87 -1.50
C GLU A 405 16.67 16.86 -2.07
N THR A 406 17.57 17.66 -1.49
CA THR A 406 19.01 17.66 -1.80
C THR A 406 19.65 16.30 -1.51
N PHE A 407 19.31 15.66 -0.37
CA PHE A 407 19.81 14.33 -0.03
C PHE A 407 19.34 13.27 -1.04
N VAL A 408 18.03 13.21 -1.29
CA VAL A 408 17.44 12.28 -2.27
C VAL A 408 18.04 12.49 -3.65
N ARG A 409 18.23 13.75 -4.09
CA ARG A 409 18.82 14.06 -5.39
C ARG A 409 20.26 13.57 -5.55
N ARG A 410 21.10 13.67 -4.50
CA ARG A 410 22.50 13.20 -4.52
C ARG A 410 22.63 11.67 -4.47
N HIS A 411 21.73 11.00 -3.75
CA HIS A 411 21.76 9.55 -3.49
C HIS A 411 20.57 8.82 -4.14
N SER A 412 20.11 9.32 -5.30
CA SER A 412 19.04 8.67 -6.06
C SER A 412 19.58 7.53 -6.90
N THR A 413 18.80 6.47 -7.05
CA THR A 413 19.11 5.34 -7.96
C THR A 413 19.44 5.81 -9.38
N THR A 414 18.73 6.83 -9.88
CA THR A 414 19.00 7.44 -11.19
C THR A 414 20.37 8.11 -11.30
N ALA A 415 20.92 8.65 -10.19
CA ALA A 415 22.25 9.27 -10.19
C ALA A 415 23.38 8.22 -10.17
N GLU A 416 23.13 7.05 -9.57
CA GLU A 416 24.03 5.90 -9.63
C GLU A 416 23.98 5.26 -11.03
N ASN A 417 22.80 4.98 -11.59
CA ASN A 417 22.67 4.52 -12.97
C ASN A 417 23.26 5.49 -14.02
N SER A 418 23.19 6.81 -13.78
CA SER A 418 23.85 7.79 -14.67
C SER A 418 25.37 7.65 -14.62
N LYS A 419 25.95 7.45 -13.42
CA LYS A 419 27.40 7.20 -13.28
C LYS A 419 27.82 5.86 -13.86
N GLU A 420 26.99 4.82 -13.79
CA GLU A 420 27.24 3.54 -14.44
C GLU A 420 27.20 3.66 -15.97
N MET A 421 26.32 4.50 -16.53
CA MET A 421 26.34 4.86 -17.95
C MET A 421 27.53 5.74 -18.34
N GLU A 422 27.97 6.66 -17.50
CA GLU A 422 29.21 7.46 -17.70
C GLU A 422 30.49 6.62 -17.52
N LEU A 423 30.38 5.43 -16.90
CA LEU A 423 31.41 4.39 -16.82
C LEU A 423 31.26 3.32 -17.91
N ALA A 424 30.50 3.59 -18.98
CA ALA A 424 30.61 2.86 -20.23
C ALA A 424 32.04 3.04 -20.77
N VAL A 425 32.88 2.03 -20.54
CA VAL A 425 34.18 1.92 -21.21
C VAL A 425 33.91 1.76 -22.70
N ASP A 426 34.26 2.77 -23.50
CA ASP A 426 34.19 2.71 -24.95
C ASP A 426 35.12 1.60 -25.47
N PHE A 427 34.56 0.41 -25.67
CA PHE A 427 35.23 -0.70 -26.34
C PHE A 427 35.32 -0.38 -27.84
N GLU A 428 36.33 0.40 -28.21
CA GLU A 428 36.81 0.43 -29.60
C GLU A 428 37.14 -1.00 -30.03
N PHE A 429 36.30 -1.55 -30.91
CA PHE A 429 36.47 -2.87 -31.48
C PHE A 429 37.64 -2.84 -32.47
N LEU A 430 38.86 -2.91 -31.95
CA LEU A 430 40.09 -3.14 -32.71
C LEU A 430 39.83 -4.24 -33.75
N SER A 431 40.05 -3.91 -35.02
CA SER A 431 39.73 -4.81 -36.10
C SER A 431 40.55 -6.09 -35.99
N LYS A 432 40.08 -7.16 -36.64
CA LYS A 432 40.76 -8.46 -36.62
C LYS A 432 42.21 -8.39 -37.15
N ALA A 433 42.55 -7.37 -37.94
CA ALA A 433 43.91 -7.07 -38.38
C ALA A 433 44.74 -6.36 -37.29
N GLU A 434 44.18 -5.36 -36.61
CA GLU A 434 44.87 -4.62 -35.53
C GLU A 434 45.10 -5.50 -34.30
N MET A 435 44.13 -6.34 -33.94
CA MET A 435 44.29 -7.33 -32.88
C MET A 435 45.41 -8.35 -33.20
N ALA A 436 45.54 -8.77 -34.47
CA ALA A 436 46.64 -9.61 -34.91
C ALA A 436 47.99 -8.87 -34.87
N ALA A 437 48.05 -7.61 -35.31
CA ALA A 437 49.25 -6.79 -35.26
C ALA A 437 49.72 -6.54 -33.80
N ALA A 438 48.79 -6.27 -32.88
CA ALA A 438 49.07 -6.12 -31.46
C ALA A 438 49.62 -7.41 -30.84
N VAL A 439 49.07 -8.58 -31.19
CA VAL A 439 49.58 -9.89 -30.73
C VAL A 439 50.98 -10.17 -31.30
N VAL A 440 51.27 -9.81 -32.55
CA VAL A 440 52.62 -9.93 -33.14
C VAL A 440 53.61 -9.02 -32.41
N ALA A 441 53.29 -7.75 -32.18
CA ALA A 441 54.16 -6.82 -31.44
C ALA A 441 54.39 -7.27 -29.97
N ALA A 442 53.37 -7.85 -29.33
CA ALA A 442 53.49 -8.43 -27.99
C ALA A 442 54.38 -9.69 -27.98
N ALA A 443 54.36 -10.50 -29.04
CA ALA A 443 55.24 -11.66 -29.19
C ALA A 443 56.70 -11.25 -29.45
N GLU A 444 56.93 -10.22 -30.28
CA GLU A 444 58.29 -9.73 -30.56
C GLU A 444 59.00 -9.14 -29.34
N THR A 445 58.25 -8.48 -28.46
CA THR A 445 58.76 -7.91 -27.20
C THR A 445 58.95 -8.95 -26.08
N ASN A 446 58.45 -10.19 -26.21
CA ASN A 446 58.51 -11.24 -25.18
C ASN A 446 58.99 -12.62 -25.68
N LYS A 447 59.90 -12.64 -26.67
CA LYS A 447 60.40 -13.88 -27.33
C LYS A 447 60.76 -15.02 -26.36
N ASP A 448 61.45 -14.73 -25.26
CA ASP A 448 61.89 -15.76 -24.28
C ASP A 448 60.75 -16.47 -23.54
N LYS A 449 59.60 -15.79 -23.34
CA LYS A 449 58.41 -16.43 -22.74
C LYS A 449 57.71 -17.34 -23.74
N PHE A 450 57.63 -16.93 -25.01
CA PHE A 450 56.94 -17.69 -26.04
C PHE A 450 57.67 -19.00 -26.37
N ILE A 451 59.00 -18.98 -26.44
CA ILE A 451 59.84 -20.17 -26.66
C ILE A 451 59.73 -21.18 -25.50
N ARG A 452 59.52 -20.71 -24.26
CA ARG A 452 59.22 -21.60 -23.11
C ARG A 452 57.84 -22.22 -23.15
N ALA A 453 56.85 -21.56 -23.76
CA ALA A 453 55.51 -22.10 -23.92
C ALA A 453 55.48 -23.24 -24.95
N THR A 454 56.02 -23.01 -26.16
CA THR A 454 56.01 -24.01 -27.24
C THR A 454 56.79 -25.28 -26.89
N LYS A 455 57.97 -25.14 -26.25
CA LYS A 455 58.72 -26.30 -25.71
C LYS A 455 58.01 -27.09 -24.61
N LYS A 456 56.97 -26.54 -23.96
CA LYS A 456 56.17 -27.27 -22.96
C LYS A 456 54.97 -28.02 -23.54
N VAL A 457 54.48 -27.61 -24.71
CA VAL A 457 53.37 -28.30 -25.41
C VAL A 457 53.90 -29.52 -26.16
N SER A 458 55.00 -29.36 -26.90
CA SER A 458 55.59 -30.39 -27.79
C SER A 458 56.21 -31.62 -27.09
N ILE A 459 55.93 -31.86 -25.81
CA ILE A 459 56.47 -32.98 -25.00
C ILE A 459 55.32 -33.82 -24.38
N LYS A 460 54.05 -33.52 -24.72
CA LYS A 460 52.88 -34.16 -24.10
C LYS A 460 51.82 -34.73 -25.04
N GLU A 461 52.14 -34.87 -26.33
CA GLU A 461 51.15 -35.23 -27.36
C GLU A 461 51.67 -36.34 -28.30
N GLU A 462 52.04 -37.49 -27.73
CA GLU A 462 52.19 -38.77 -28.44
C GLU A 462 52.09 -39.93 -27.42
N ASN A 463 51.26 -40.95 -27.72
CA ASN A 463 50.92 -42.13 -26.88
C ASN A 463 50.29 -41.79 -25.49
N GLU A 464 49.15 -42.34 -25.06
CA GLU A 464 48.33 -43.49 -25.50
C GLU A 464 46.83 -43.16 -25.35
N GLY A 465 45.96 -43.97 -25.96
CA GLY A 465 44.54 -43.95 -25.65
C GLY A 465 43.93 -45.33 -25.72
N LEU A 466 42.95 -45.61 -24.85
CA LEU A 466 41.95 -46.67 -25.03
C LEU A 466 40.75 -46.47 -24.08
N ALA A 467 39.55 -46.75 -24.60
CA ALA A 467 38.31 -47.13 -23.90
C ALA A 467 38.02 -46.55 -22.49
N ASN A 468 37.25 -45.45 -22.43
CA ASN A 468 35.84 -45.48 -21.96
C ASN A 468 35.30 -44.05 -21.78
N THR A 469 34.37 -43.65 -22.66
CA THR A 469 33.54 -42.45 -22.49
C THR A 469 32.07 -42.85 -22.53
N ASP A 470 31.53 -43.26 -21.39
CA ASP A 470 30.09 -43.41 -21.25
C ASP A 470 29.43 -42.05 -21.53
N HIS A 471 28.62 -41.98 -22.59
CA HIS A 471 27.80 -40.81 -22.87
C HIS A 471 26.69 -40.72 -21.83
N ILE A 472 26.90 -39.89 -20.80
CA ILE A 472 25.83 -39.45 -19.94
C ILE A 472 25.00 -38.43 -20.74
N GLU A 473 24.06 -38.93 -21.54
CA GLU A 473 22.99 -38.15 -22.11
C GLU A 473 22.10 -37.65 -20.96
N VAL A 474 22.38 -36.45 -20.46
CA VAL A 474 21.51 -35.75 -19.52
C VAL A 474 20.34 -35.16 -20.32
N ASP A 475 19.40 -36.02 -20.71
CA ASP A 475 18.08 -35.60 -21.19
C ASP A 475 17.36 -34.87 -20.06
N VAL A 476 17.49 -33.54 -20.05
CA VAL A 476 16.67 -32.66 -19.21
C VAL A 476 15.32 -32.51 -19.92
N ASP A 477 14.28 -33.15 -19.39
CA ASP A 477 12.90 -33.12 -19.90
C ASP A 477 12.27 -31.71 -19.87
N LEU A 478 12.72 -30.87 -20.81
CA LEU A 478 12.27 -29.50 -20.98
C LEU A 478 10.81 -29.42 -21.44
N GLU A 479 10.28 -30.50 -22.03
CA GLU A 479 8.86 -30.59 -22.42
C GLU A 479 7.93 -30.66 -21.19
N ASP A 480 8.32 -31.32 -20.09
CA ASP A 480 7.49 -31.42 -18.87
C ASP A 480 7.50 -30.12 -18.05
N ALA A 481 8.66 -29.45 -17.95
CA ALA A 481 8.76 -28.13 -17.32
C ALA A 481 7.88 -27.07 -18.02
N LEU A 482 7.75 -27.17 -19.34
CA LEU A 482 6.84 -26.35 -20.14
C LEU A 482 5.37 -26.76 -19.98
N MET A 483 5.07 -28.05 -19.81
CA MET A 483 3.70 -28.54 -19.63
C MET A 483 3.09 -28.04 -18.30
N VAL A 484 3.87 -28.08 -17.20
CA VAL A 484 3.44 -27.58 -15.88
C VAL A 484 3.16 -26.08 -15.90
N MET A 485 3.96 -25.28 -16.62
CA MET A 485 3.71 -23.84 -16.77
C MET A 485 2.49 -23.53 -17.67
N ALA A 486 2.19 -24.37 -18.66
CA ALA A 486 1.04 -24.18 -19.55
C ALA A 486 -0.30 -24.41 -18.83
N ASP A 487 -0.42 -25.45 -18.00
CA ASP A 487 -1.66 -25.71 -17.27
C ASP A 487 -1.94 -24.64 -16.20
N GLY A 488 -0.91 -24.16 -15.50
CA GLY A 488 -1.03 -23.09 -14.50
C GLY A 488 -1.56 -21.76 -15.06
N LEU A 489 -1.30 -21.47 -16.34
CA LEU A 489 -1.83 -20.28 -17.04
C LEU A 489 -3.25 -20.48 -17.62
N SER A 490 -3.80 -21.70 -17.58
CA SER A 490 -5.11 -22.01 -18.17
C SER A 490 -6.29 -21.96 -17.18
N ALA A 491 -6.01 -21.89 -15.88
CA ALA A 491 -7.00 -22.11 -14.81
C ALA A 491 -7.86 -20.89 -14.44
N GLN A 492 -7.55 -19.68 -14.94
CA GLN A 492 -8.40 -18.50 -14.79
C GLN A 492 -8.65 -17.81 -16.15
N PRO A 493 -9.92 -17.63 -16.57
CA PRO A 493 -10.22 -16.70 -17.65
C PRO A 493 -9.98 -15.26 -17.16
N PRO A 494 -9.36 -14.38 -17.97
CA PRO A 494 -9.17 -12.98 -17.57
C PRO A 494 -10.53 -12.29 -17.45
N GLN A 495 -10.87 -11.79 -16.26
CA GLN A 495 -12.14 -11.09 -15.97
C GLN A 495 -12.26 -9.70 -16.64
N ASN A 496 -11.48 -9.42 -17.69
CA ASN A 496 -11.44 -8.16 -18.42
C ASN A 496 -11.69 -8.41 -19.91
N ASP A 497 -12.94 -8.24 -20.35
CA ASP A 497 -13.34 -8.30 -21.77
C ASP A 497 -12.51 -7.36 -22.66
N GLU A 498 -12.05 -6.24 -22.10
CA GLU A 498 -11.14 -5.28 -22.75
C GLU A 498 -9.85 -5.94 -23.26
N LEU A 499 -9.25 -6.84 -22.45
CA LEU A 499 -8.01 -7.52 -22.79
C LEU A 499 -8.22 -8.55 -23.89
N ALA A 500 -9.35 -9.28 -23.86
CA ALA A 500 -9.73 -10.22 -24.90
C ALA A 500 -9.99 -9.50 -26.24
N LYS A 501 -10.66 -8.35 -26.23
CA LYS A 501 -10.85 -7.49 -27.42
C LYS A 501 -9.51 -7.00 -27.98
N LEU A 502 -8.58 -6.59 -27.12
CA LEU A 502 -7.23 -6.15 -27.54
C LEU A 502 -6.42 -7.27 -28.19
N LEU A 503 -6.34 -8.45 -27.56
CA LEU A 503 -5.62 -9.61 -28.11
C LEU A 503 -6.17 -10.05 -29.46
N LYS A 504 -7.50 -10.06 -29.61
CA LYS A 504 -8.19 -10.37 -30.87
C LYS A 504 -7.91 -9.31 -31.96
N LYS A 505 -7.76 -8.03 -31.58
CA LYS A 505 -7.39 -6.93 -32.48
C LYS A 505 -5.92 -6.94 -32.90
N LEU A 506 -5.05 -7.60 -32.11
CA LEU A 506 -3.64 -7.84 -32.40
C LEU A 506 -3.37 -9.15 -33.16
N GLY A 507 -4.42 -9.89 -33.55
CA GLY A 507 -4.29 -11.11 -34.36
C GLY A 507 -3.81 -12.36 -33.59
N PHE A 508 -3.76 -12.32 -32.25
CA PHE A 508 -3.47 -13.51 -31.46
C PHE A 508 -4.64 -14.50 -31.55
N PRO A 509 -4.40 -15.80 -31.82
CA PRO A 509 -5.46 -16.80 -31.86
C PRO A 509 -6.06 -17.02 -30.47
N GLU A 510 -7.36 -17.25 -30.41
CA GLU A 510 -8.04 -17.59 -29.16
C GLU A 510 -7.48 -18.90 -28.56
N GLY A 511 -7.49 -19.02 -27.23
CA GLY A 511 -6.92 -20.18 -26.54
C GLY A 511 -7.54 -21.53 -26.94
N SER A 512 -8.77 -21.50 -27.45
CA SER A 512 -9.48 -22.60 -28.10
C SER A 512 -8.75 -23.13 -29.35
N ASP A 513 -8.29 -22.23 -30.23
CA ASP A 513 -7.56 -22.59 -31.45
C ASP A 513 -6.08 -22.91 -31.16
N LEU A 514 -5.48 -22.28 -30.13
CA LEU A 514 -4.17 -22.71 -29.64
C LEU A 514 -4.22 -24.16 -29.13
N LYS A 515 -5.24 -24.51 -28.33
CA LYS A 515 -5.47 -25.88 -27.83
C LYS A 515 -5.72 -26.87 -28.98
N ARG A 516 -6.50 -26.49 -30.01
CA ARG A 516 -6.68 -27.29 -31.24
C ARG A 516 -5.37 -27.51 -32.00
N ARG A 517 -4.54 -26.47 -32.18
CA ARG A 517 -3.23 -26.58 -32.83
C ARG A 517 -2.28 -27.50 -32.06
N MET A 518 -2.25 -27.37 -30.73
CA MET A 518 -1.45 -28.24 -29.86
C MET A 518 -1.90 -29.71 -29.96
N GLN A 519 -3.21 -29.97 -29.95
CA GLN A 519 -3.77 -31.32 -30.09
C GLN A 519 -3.52 -31.91 -31.49
N ALA A 520 -3.52 -31.08 -32.53
CA ALA A 520 -3.13 -31.48 -33.89
C ALA A 520 -1.63 -31.83 -33.98
N LEU A 521 -0.76 -31.06 -33.32
CA LEU A 521 0.67 -31.34 -33.21
C LEU A 521 0.95 -32.63 -32.45
N GLN A 522 0.29 -32.87 -31.30
CA GLN A 522 0.39 -34.16 -30.59
C GLN A 522 -0.05 -35.33 -31.48
N LYS A 523 -1.17 -35.18 -32.22
CA LYS A 523 -1.65 -36.19 -33.17
C LYS A 523 -0.70 -36.41 -34.36
N ALA A 524 0.08 -35.39 -34.74
CA ALA A 524 1.15 -35.50 -35.72
C ALA A 524 2.40 -36.19 -35.15
N LYS A 525 2.90 -35.78 -33.97
CA LYS A 525 4.04 -36.41 -33.24
C LYS A 525 3.75 -37.91 -33.04
N ALA A 526 2.53 -38.26 -32.63
CA ALA A 526 2.08 -39.66 -32.48
C ALA A 526 2.02 -40.44 -33.82
N ARG A 527 1.56 -39.83 -34.93
CA ARG A 527 1.58 -40.45 -36.26
C ARG A 527 3.01 -40.67 -36.76
N LEU A 528 3.90 -39.71 -36.54
CA LEU A 528 5.31 -39.79 -36.93
C LEU A 528 6.02 -40.88 -36.13
N LEU A 529 5.81 -40.92 -34.80
CA LEU A 529 6.35 -41.96 -33.92
C LEU A 529 5.86 -43.35 -34.33
N LYS A 530 4.56 -43.52 -34.59
CA LYS A 530 3.98 -44.81 -35.04
C LYS A 530 4.50 -45.24 -36.42
N SER A 531 4.83 -44.28 -37.29
CA SER A 531 5.49 -44.56 -38.58
C SER A 531 6.96 -44.93 -38.40
N ARG A 532 7.70 -44.27 -37.51
CA ARG A 532 9.11 -44.58 -37.18
C ARG A 532 9.23 -45.96 -36.52
N ILE A 533 8.31 -46.31 -35.61
CA ILE A 533 8.20 -47.66 -35.02
C ILE A 533 7.89 -48.69 -36.11
N LYS A 534 6.94 -48.42 -37.02
CA LYS A 534 6.64 -49.34 -38.14
C LYS A 534 7.82 -49.48 -39.13
N PHE A 535 8.63 -48.45 -39.31
CA PHE A 535 9.84 -48.50 -40.14
C PHE A 535 10.92 -49.38 -39.48
N ILE A 536 11.19 -49.18 -38.20
CA ILE A 536 12.16 -49.97 -37.42
C ILE A 536 11.75 -51.45 -37.36
N LEU A 537 10.48 -51.74 -37.06
CA LEU A 537 9.95 -53.10 -37.02
C LEU A 537 9.65 -53.69 -38.42
N GLY A 538 9.80 -52.90 -39.48
CA GLY A 538 9.51 -53.30 -40.87
C GLY A 538 10.72 -53.82 -41.64
N PHE A 539 11.92 -53.78 -41.05
CA PHE A 539 13.19 -54.19 -41.68
C PHE A 539 13.63 -55.63 -41.33
N GLY A 540 12.72 -56.44 -40.78
CA GLY A 540 12.94 -57.85 -40.46
C GLY A 540 12.00 -58.79 -41.23
N ASN A 541 12.28 -58.98 -42.52
CA ASN A 541 11.75 -60.03 -43.41
C ASN A 541 12.66 -60.13 -44.64
#